data_AF-A0AAV7VTR7-F1
#
_entry.id   AF-A0AAV7VTR7-F1
#
_cell.length_a   1.000
_cell.length_b   1.000
_cell.length_c   1.000
_cell.angle_alpha   90.00
_cell.angle_beta   90.00
_cell.angle_gamma   90.00
#
_symmetry.space_group_name_H-M   'P 1'
#
loop_
_entity.id
_entity.type
_entity.pdbx_description
1 polymer ?
#
loop_
_entity_poly.entity_id
_entity_poly.type
_entity_poly.pdbx_seq_one_letter_code
_entity_poly.pdbx_strand_id
1 'polypeptide(L)' 'TEYVYRKRKYQHSMNMQVICNASYIITDLVARYPGSTHDSYIFRHSGIHTRL' A
#
# COMPACT_ATOMS: atom_id res chain seq x y z
N THR A 1 -17.69 6.49 -2.80
CA THR A 1 -17.23 6.17 -1.43
C THR A 1 -16.97 4.68 -1.24
N GLU A 2 -17.69 3.77 -1.90
CA GLU A 2 -17.43 2.32 -1.82
C GLU A 2 -16.62 1.74 -3.00
N TYR A 3 -16.89 2.21 -4.23
CA TYR A 3 -16.30 1.66 -5.46
C TYR A 3 -14.77 1.63 -5.51
N VAL A 4 -14.10 2.56 -4.82
CA VAL A 4 -12.63 2.62 -4.75
C VAL A 4 -12.02 1.45 -3.98
N TYR A 5 -12.79 0.81 -3.10
CA TYR A 5 -12.34 -0.40 -2.42
C TYR A 5 -12.53 -1.65 -3.28
N ARG A 6 -13.19 -1.55 -4.44
CA ARG A 6 -13.50 -2.70 -5.29
C ARG A 6 -12.36 -2.96 -6.28
N LYS A 7 -11.70 -4.11 -6.14
CA LYS A 7 -10.67 -4.55 -7.10
C LYS A 7 -11.28 -5.07 -8.40
N ARG A 8 -10.48 -5.30 -9.45
CA ARG A 8 -10.93 -5.83 -10.75
C ARG A 8 -11.69 -7.17 -10.68
N LYS A 9 -11.53 -7.91 -9.58
CA LYS A 9 -12.27 -9.14 -9.26
C LYS A 9 -13.58 -8.88 -8.49
N TYR A 10 -14.07 -7.65 -8.47
CA TYR A 10 -15.33 -7.23 -7.85
C TYR A 10 -15.46 -7.42 -6.33
N GLN A 11 -14.36 -7.69 -5.63
CA GLN A 11 -14.31 -7.81 -4.16
C GLN A 11 -13.78 -6.53 -3.52
N HIS A 12 -14.15 -6.30 -2.26
CA HIS A 12 -13.56 -5.25 -1.45
C HIS A 12 -12.15 -5.63 -1.01
N SER A 13 -11.22 -4.69 -1.13
CA SER A 13 -9.87 -4.83 -0.61
C SER A 13 -9.29 -3.48 -0.22
N MET A 14 -8.28 -3.54 0.64
CA MET A 14 -7.34 -2.45 0.88
C MET A 14 -5.97 -2.88 0.36
N ASN A 15 -5.19 -1.91 -0.11
CA ASN A 15 -3.80 -2.12 -0.51
C ASN A 15 -2.88 -1.71 0.63
N MET A 16 -1.87 -2.54 0.87
CA MET A 16 -0.85 -2.34 1.89
C MET A 16 0.54 -2.50 1.29
N GLN A 17 1.46 -1.61 1.65
CA GLN A 17 2.88 -1.75 1.41
C GLN A 17 3.56 -2.12 2.72
N VAL A 18 4.44 -3.13 2.67
CA VAL A 18 5.26 -3.56 3.80
C VAL A 18 6.71 -3.60 3.32
N ILE A 19 7.61 -2.98 4.06
CA ILE A 19 9.05 -3.11 3.82
C ILE A 19 9.68 -3.85 5.00
N CYS A 20 10.56 -4.77 4.66
CA CYS A 20 11.29 -5.60 5.60
C CYS A 20 12.79 -5.51 5.30
N ASN A 21 13.62 -5.46 6.33
CA ASN A 21 15.07 -5.47 6.17
C ASN A 21 15.62 -6.92 6.06
N ALA A 22 16.93 -7.05 5.82
CA ALA A 22 17.59 -8.35 5.69
C ALA A 22 17.54 -9.21 6.97
N SER A 23 17.21 -8.62 8.12
CA SER A 23 17.04 -9.32 9.40
C SER A 23 15.59 -9.73 9.67
N TYR A 24 14.73 -9.69 8.66
CA TYR A 24 13.30 -10.01 8.78
C TYR A 24 12.49 -9.06 9.69
N ILE A 25 12.98 -7.84 9.89
CA ILE A 25 12.29 -6.82 10.68
C ILE A 25 11.48 -5.90 9.74
N ILE A 26 10.19 -5.74 10.03
CA ILE A 26 9.32 -4.77 9.34
C ILE A 26 9.79 -3.36 9.71
N THR A 27 10.21 -2.58 8.70
CA THR A 27 10.76 -1.23 8.87
C THR A 27 9.81 -0.12 8.40
N ASP A 28 8.83 -0.46 7.57
CA ASP A 28 7.80 0.46 7.09
C ASP A 28 6.49 -0.29 6.80
N LEU A 29 5.36 0.33 7.14
CA LEU A 29 4.02 -0.21 6.93
C LEU A 29 3.07 0.91 6.50
N VAL A 30 2.48 0.78 5.32
CA VAL A 30 1.47 1.70 4.80
C VAL A 30 0.21 0.91 4.46
N ALA A 31 -0.82 0.98 5.32
CA ALA A 31 -2.07 0.25 5.17
C ALA A 31 -3.29 1.19 5.18
N ARG A 32 -3.32 2.17 4.26
CA ARG A 32 -4.32 3.25 4.26
C ARG A 32 -5.09 3.42 2.94
N TYR A 33 -4.79 2.63 1.92
CA TYR A 33 -5.27 2.88 0.57
C TYR A 33 -6.33 1.87 0.12
N PRO A 34 -7.39 2.31 -0.57
CA PRO A 34 -8.37 1.41 -1.19
C PRO A 34 -7.74 0.46 -2.21
N GLY A 35 -8.38 -0.68 -2.43
CA GLY A 35 -7.92 -1.74 -3.34
C GLY A 35 -7.71 -1.32 -4.80
N SER A 36 -8.37 -0.25 -5.25
CA SER A 36 -8.17 0.30 -6.59
C SER A 36 -6.95 1.23 -6.72
N THR A 37 -6.22 1.48 -5.63
CA THR A 37 -5.09 2.42 -5.60
C THR A 37 -3.86 1.79 -6.24
N HIS A 38 -3.19 2.53 -7.13
CA HIS A 38 -1.98 2.04 -7.77
C HIS A 38 -0.78 1.99 -6.80
N ASP A 39 0.05 0.96 -6.88
CA ASP A 39 1.18 0.78 -5.96
C ASP A 39 2.19 1.94 -6.04
N SER A 40 2.41 2.53 -7.22
CA SER A 40 3.28 3.72 -7.34
C SER A 40 2.75 4.93 -6.57
N TYR A 41 1.43 5.06 -6.43
CA TYR A 41 0.82 6.09 -5.61
C TYR A 41 1.08 5.82 -4.13
N ILE A 42 0.95 4.55 -3.70
CA ILE A 42 1.25 4.13 -2.33
C ILE A 42 2.71 4.40 -2.00
N PHE A 43 3.61 4.01 -2.89
CA PHE A 43 5.05 4.21 -2.74
C PHE A 43 5.42 5.69 -2.65
N ARG A 44 4.92 6.54 -3.57
CA ARG A 44 5.19 8.00 -3.56
C ARG A 44 4.76 8.70 -2.28
N HIS A 45 3.73 8.17 -1.60
CA HIS A 45 3.23 8.69 -0.33
C HIS A 45 3.69 7.87 0.89
N SER A 46 4.63 6.95 0.71
CA SER A 46 5.27 6.22 1.81
C SER A 46 6.39 7.05 2.41
N GLY A 47 6.69 6.85 3.70
CA GLY A 47 7.82 7.52 4.35
C GLY A 47 9.17 7.11 3.75
N ILE A 48 9.21 6.00 3.02
CA ILE A 48 10.41 5.46 2.38
C ILE A 48 10.76 6.24 1.11
N HIS A 49 9.78 6.69 0.32
CA HIS A 49 10.07 7.51 -0.85
C HIS A 49 10.78 8.83 -0.49
N THR A 50 10.49 9.41 0.68
CA THR A 50 11.21 10.61 1.17
C THR A 50 12.64 10.32 1.61
N ARG A 51 12.97 9.06 1.89
CA ARG A 51 14.28 8.62 2.39
C ARG A 51 15.18 8.07 1.27
N LEU A 52 14.66 7.98 0.04
CA LEU A 52 15.35 7.57 -1.17
C LEU A 52 15.74 8.80 -1.99
#